data_AF-A0A8H4V0Q3-F1
#
_entry.id   AF-A0A8H4V0Q3-F1
#
_cell.length_a   1.000
_cell.length_b   1.000
_cell.length_c   1.000
_cell.angle_alpha   90.00
_cell.angle_beta   90.00
_cell.angle_gamma   90.00
#
_symmetry.space_group_name_H-M   'P 1'
#
loop_
_entity.id
_entity.type
_entity.pdbx_description
1 polymer ?
#
loop_
_entity_poly.entity_id
_entity_poly.type
_entity_poly.pdbx_seq_one_letter_code
_entity_poly.pdbx_strand_id
1 'polypeptide(L)'
;MGLSVPSFLLGTAGTIGVACRAFGGIIGITIFTAVYNNKIGAALAQDVGGVLGAAEEGNLTSSVVTALMSSNPMALNLVEGLPQSLVPAIRGAQAVAVTYSWRYVWVAICVVVAANALVACSLKSVAKRMNDHVESALETSEIRDKQMLIAH
;
A
#
# COMPACT_ATOMS: atom_id res chain seq x y z
N MET A 1 12.48 -19.64 7.96
CA MET A 1 12.58 -20.40 6.69
C MET A 1 13.52 -21.59 6.79
N GLY A 2 14.68 -21.49 7.47
CA GLY A 2 15.66 -22.59 7.54
C GLY A 2 15.31 -23.82 8.40
N LEU A 3 14.18 -23.82 9.12
CA LEU A 3 13.78 -24.91 10.02
C LEU A 3 12.59 -25.75 9.49
N SER A 4 12.11 -25.48 8.28
CA SER A 4 10.89 -26.13 7.74
C SER A 4 10.97 -26.48 6.25
N VAL A 5 12.09 -26.16 5.60
CA VAL A 5 12.35 -26.44 4.19
C VAL A 5 13.72 -27.11 4.11
N PRO A 6 13.88 -28.24 3.39
CA PRO A 6 15.17 -28.89 3.20
C PRO A 6 16.16 -27.94 2.50
N SER A 7 17.45 -28.07 2.82
CA SER A 7 18.56 -27.18 2.43
C SER A 7 18.58 -26.82 0.95
N PHE A 8 18.28 -27.80 0.09
CA PHE A 8 18.26 -27.64 -1.37
C PHE A 8 17.10 -26.77 -1.90
N LEU A 9 16.01 -26.58 -1.13
CA LEU A 9 14.86 -25.76 -1.52
C LEU A 9 14.78 -24.42 -0.78
N LEU A 10 15.75 -24.11 0.10
CA LEU A 10 15.71 -22.90 0.91
C LEU A 10 15.73 -21.62 0.04
N GLY A 11 16.48 -21.63 -1.05
CA GLY A 11 16.52 -20.55 -2.03
C GLY A 11 15.15 -20.31 -2.68
N THR A 12 14.51 -21.38 -3.16
CA THR A 12 13.18 -21.31 -3.80
C THR A 12 12.09 -20.88 -2.82
N ALA A 13 12.11 -21.39 -1.58
CA ALA A 13 11.17 -20.98 -0.56
C ALA A 13 11.33 -19.49 -0.18
N GLY A 14 12.57 -18.99 -0.14
CA GLY A 14 12.86 -17.58 0.07
C GLY A 14 12.31 -16.68 -1.03
N THR A 15 12.57 -17.02 -2.29
CA THR A 15 12.10 -16.22 -3.44
C THR A 15 10.58 -16.22 -3.58
N ILE A 16 9.91 -17.35 -3.31
CA ILE A 16 8.44 -17.43 -3.27
C ILE A 16 7.89 -16.51 -2.17
N GLY A 17 8.48 -16.52 -0.97
CA GLY A 17 8.03 -15.65 0.13
C GLY A 17 8.16 -14.16 -0.20
N VAL A 18 9.28 -13.77 -0.83
CA VAL A 18 9.50 -12.38 -1.27
C VAL A 18 8.52 -12.01 -2.39
N ALA A 19 8.29 -12.89 -3.36
CA ALA A 19 7.32 -12.67 -4.42
C ALA A 19 5.90 -12.48 -3.87
N CYS A 20 5.45 -13.33 -2.95
CA CYS A 20 4.15 -13.19 -2.30
C CYS A 20 4.00 -11.83 -1.58
N ARG A 21 5.05 -11.35 -0.91
CA ARG A 21 5.05 -10.02 -0.27
C ARG A 21 4.99 -8.90 -1.30
N ALA A 22 5.73 -8.99 -2.39
CA ALA A 22 5.71 -8.00 -3.47
C ALA A 22 4.33 -7.93 -4.15
N PHE A 23 3.71 -9.08 -4.43
CA PHE A 23 2.35 -9.16 -4.95
C PHE A 23 1.33 -8.51 -4.00
N GLY A 24 1.41 -8.83 -2.71
CA GLY A 24 0.56 -8.20 -1.69
C GLY A 24 0.72 -6.67 -1.67
N GLY A 25 1.95 -6.17 -1.84
CA GLY A 25 2.24 -4.74 -1.93
C GLY A 25 1.55 -4.07 -3.13
N ILE A 26 1.70 -4.63 -4.33
CA ILE A 26 1.13 -4.07 -5.57
C ILE A 26 -0.41 -4.06 -5.52
N ILE A 27 -1.01 -5.18 -5.09
CA ILE A 27 -2.47 -5.30 -4.97
C ILE A 27 -2.99 -4.34 -3.89
N GLY A 28 -2.31 -4.24 -2.75
CA GLY A 28 -2.69 -3.31 -1.69
C GLY A 28 -2.64 -1.85 -2.15
N ILE A 29 -1.53 -1.42 -2.74
CA ILE A 29 -1.35 -0.05 -3.23
C ILE A 29 -2.44 0.31 -4.24
N THR A 30 -2.73 -0.56 -5.21
CA THR A 30 -3.76 -0.30 -6.23
C THR A 30 -5.16 -0.15 -5.62
N ILE A 31 -5.52 -1.00 -4.64
CA ILE A 31 -6.80 -0.87 -3.91
C ILE A 31 -6.85 0.45 -3.14
N PHE A 32 -5.79 0.79 -2.40
CA PHE A 32 -5.73 2.01 -1.60
C PHE A 32 -5.80 3.27 -2.48
N THR A 33 -5.11 3.27 -3.61
CA THR A 33 -5.19 4.35 -4.61
C THR A 33 -6.59 4.45 -5.21
N ALA A 34 -7.25 3.34 -5.52
CA ALA A 34 -8.62 3.36 -6.03
C ALA A 34 -9.62 3.90 -5.00
N VAL A 35 -9.53 3.47 -3.74
CA VAL A 35 -10.37 3.98 -2.64
C VAL A 35 -10.14 5.47 -2.44
N TYR A 36 -8.88 5.90 -2.41
CA TYR A 36 -8.52 7.30 -2.27
C TYR A 36 -9.08 8.15 -3.42
N ASN A 37 -8.86 7.74 -4.68
CA ASN A 37 -9.32 8.47 -5.86
C ASN A 37 -10.86 8.59 -5.91
N ASN A 38 -11.58 7.55 -5.49
CA ASN A 38 -13.04 7.61 -5.40
C ASN A 38 -13.54 8.58 -4.33
N LYS A 39 -12.83 8.73 -3.22
CA LYS A 39 -13.24 9.62 -2.11
C LYS A 39 -12.80 11.06 -2.30
N ILE A 40 -11.59 11.29 -2.82
CA ILE A 40 -11.07 12.63 -3.00
C ILE A 40 -11.85 13.43 -4.03
N GLY A 41 -12.33 12.81 -5.12
CA GLY A 41 -13.12 13.51 -6.15
C GLY A 41 -14.41 14.12 -5.60
N ALA A 42 -15.13 13.38 -4.75
CA ALA A 42 -16.36 13.86 -4.12
C ALA A 42 -16.10 14.87 -2.99
N ALA A 43 -15.13 14.58 -2.11
CA ALA A 43 -14.80 15.45 -0.98
C ALA A 43 -14.22 16.80 -1.45
N LEU A 44 -13.35 16.78 -2.46
CA LEU A 44 -12.74 17.99 -3.00
C LEU A 44 -13.79 18.92 -3.61
N ALA A 45 -14.72 18.39 -4.41
CA ALA A 45 -15.79 19.18 -5.01
C ALA A 45 -16.73 19.79 -3.94
N GLN A 46 -16.99 19.05 -2.86
CA GLN A 46 -17.84 19.51 -1.76
C GLN A 46 -17.17 20.61 -0.92
N ASP A 47 -15.94 20.39 -0.47
CA ASP A 47 -15.24 21.33 0.43
C ASP A 47 -14.82 22.60 -0.32
N VAL A 48 -14.34 22.47 -1.57
CA VAL A 48 -13.99 23.60 -2.43
C VAL A 48 -15.26 24.33 -2.88
N GLY A 49 -16.32 23.60 -3.23
CA GLY A 49 -17.63 24.18 -3.55
C GLY A 49 -18.24 24.98 -2.40
N GLY A 50 -18.04 24.55 -1.15
CA GLY A 50 -18.47 25.29 0.04
C GLY A 50 -17.72 26.63 0.21
N VAL A 51 -16.41 26.63 0.00
CA VAL A 51 -15.58 27.86 0.08
C VAL A 51 -15.92 28.84 -1.04
N LEU A 52 -16.07 28.36 -2.28
CA LEU A 52 -16.44 29.22 -3.42
C LEU A 52 -17.90 29.69 -3.36
N GLY A 53 -18.82 28.85 -2.87
CA GLY A 53 -20.22 29.22 -2.68
C GLY A 53 -20.38 30.31 -1.61
N ALA A 54 -19.60 30.27 -0.53
CA ALA A 54 -19.55 31.33 0.48
C ALA A 54 -18.97 32.66 -0.05
N ALA A 55 -18.22 32.60 -1.16
CA ALA A 55 -17.62 33.76 -1.81
C ALA A 55 -18.40 34.22 -3.05
N GLU A 56 -19.59 33.66 -3.33
CA GLU A 56 -20.41 33.92 -4.53
C GLU A 56 -19.73 33.56 -5.87
N GLU A 57 -18.64 32.79 -5.82
CA GLU A 57 -17.79 32.40 -6.96
C GLU A 57 -18.10 30.95 -7.44
N GLY A 58 -19.32 30.46 -7.19
CA GLY A 58 -19.72 29.06 -7.44
C GLY A 58 -19.58 28.60 -8.90
N ASN A 59 -19.46 29.52 -9.85
CA ASN A 59 -19.24 29.20 -11.26
C ASN A 59 -17.81 28.68 -11.54
N LEU A 60 -16.83 28.98 -10.66
CA LEU A 60 -15.43 28.59 -10.84
C LEU A 60 -15.08 27.23 -10.23
N THR A 61 -16.03 26.54 -9.58
CA THR A 61 -15.74 25.30 -8.84
C THR A 61 -15.13 24.21 -9.71
N SER A 62 -15.57 24.04 -10.96
CA SER A 62 -15.01 23.03 -11.88
C SER A 62 -13.58 23.37 -12.33
N SER A 63 -13.31 24.63 -12.65
CA SER A 63 -11.98 25.12 -13.05
C SER A 63 -10.98 25.03 -11.90
N VAL A 64 -11.39 25.39 -10.69
CA VAL A 64 -10.57 25.30 -9.47
C VAL A 64 -10.30 23.83 -9.13
N VAL A 65 -11.30 22.96 -9.18
CA VAL A 65 -11.11 21.51 -8.95
C VAL A 65 -10.15 20.92 -9.98
N THR A 66 -10.26 21.29 -11.25
CA THR A 66 -9.34 20.82 -12.31
C THR A 66 -7.91 21.32 -12.08
N ALA A 67 -7.75 22.58 -11.66
CA ALA A 67 -6.45 23.14 -11.27
C ALA A 67 -5.83 22.41 -10.08
N LEU A 68 -6.63 22.05 -9.06
CA LEU A 68 -6.19 21.30 -7.88
C LEU A 68 -5.78 19.86 -8.21
N MET A 69 -6.44 19.22 -9.17
CA MET A 69 -6.11 17.87 -9.63
C MET A 69 -4.82 17.82 -10.45
N SER A 70 -4.38 18.95 -11.02
CA SER A 70 -3.22 19.04 -11.90
C SER A 70 -1.87 18.94 -11.17
N SER A 71 -1.85 18.74 -9.84
CA SER A 71 -0.64 18.71 -8.97
C SER A 71 0.30 19.92 -9.10
N ASN A 72 -0.12 20.98 -9.79
CA ASN A 72 0.69 22.15 -10.09
C ASN A 72 0.43 23.23 -9.03
N PRO A 73 1.43 23.64 -8.23
CA PRO A 73 1.23 24.59 -7.13
C PRO A 73 0.86 25.99 -7.61
N MET A 74 1.01 26.29 -8.90
CA MET A 74 0.64 27.57 -9.54
C MET A 74 -0.67 27.51 -10.33
N ALA A 75 -1.30 26.33 -10.48
CA ALA A 75 -2.49 26.18 -11.31
C ALA A 75 -3.68 27.04 -10.82
N LEU A 76 -3.77 27.29 -9.50
CA LEU A 76 -4.78 28.19 -8.94
C LEU A 76 -4.61 29.65 -9.38
N ASN A 77 -3.39 30.08 -9.68
CA ASN A 77 -3.12 31.46 -10.09
C ASN A 77 -3.47 31.71 -11.56
N LEU A 78 -3.68 30.64 -12.33
CA LEU A 78 -4.06 30.66 -13.74
C LEU A 78 -5.58 30.62 -13.94
N VAL A 79 -6.37 30.43 -12.88
CA VAL A 79 -7.83 30.45 -12.96
C VAL A 79 -8.30 31.90 -13.10
N GLU A 80 -8.73 32.27 -14.31
CA GLU A 80 -9.30 33.59 -14.58
C GLU A 80 -10.55 33.82 -13.70
N GLY A 81 -10.59 34.97 -13.03
CA GLY A 81 -11.69 35.36 -12.13
C GLY A 81 -11.50 34.97 -10.67
N LEU A 82 -10.52 34.12 -10.31
CA LEU A 82 -10.35 33.70 -8.92
C LEU A 82 -9.72 34.83 -8.05
N PRO A 83 -10.40 35.28 -6.98
CA PRO A 83 -9.80 36.19 -6.01
C PRO A 83 -8.59 35.53 -5.32
N GLN A 84 -7.42 36.18 -5.38
CA GLN A 84 -6.19 35.65 -4.80
C GLN A 84 -6.26 35.50 -3.27
N SER A 85 -7.20 36.21 -2.61
CA SER A 85 -7.49 36.06 -1.18
C SER A 85 -8.09 34.70 -0.81
N LEU A 86 -8.73 34.01 -1.75
CA LEU A 86 -9.37 32.70 -1.50
C LEU A 86 -8.40 31.53 -1.69
N VAL A 87 -7.26 31.73 -2.35
CA VAL A 87 -6.24 30.70 -2.56
C VAL A 87 -5.83 29.96 -1.26
N PRO A 88 -5.52 30.63 -0.13
CA PRO A 88 -5.22 29.93 1.12
C PRO A 88 -6.41 29.14 1.66
N ALA A 89 -7.64 29.66 1.55
CA ALA A 89 -8.85 28.96 2.00
C ALA A 89 -9.12 27.70 1.14
N ILE A 90 -8.95 27.80 -0.18
CA ILE A 90 -9.11 26.69 -1.12
C ILE A 90 -8.04 25.61 -0.87
N ARG A 91 -6.77 25.99 -0.62
CA ARG A 91 -5.75 25.01 -0.22
C ARG A 91 -6.04 24.37 1.13
N GLY A 92 -6.59 25.13 2.08
CA GLY A 92 -7.07 24.60 3.35
C GLY A 92 -8.16 23.54 3.16
N ALA A 93 -9.17 23.84 2.34
CA ALA A 93 -10.23 22.90 1.97
C ALA A 93 -9.67 21.66 1.26
N GLN A 94 -8.71 21.83 0.34
CA GLN A 94 -8.01 20.70 -0.28
C GLN A 94 -7.33 19.81 0.77
N ALA A 95 -6.60 20.40 1.73
CA ALA A 95 -5.91 19.64 2.78
C ALA A 95 -6.89 18.86 3.66
N VAL A 96 -8.05 19.43 3.97
CA VAL A 96 -9.13 18.75 4.70
C VAL A 96 -9.68 17.58 3.88
N ALA A 97 -10.00 17.79 2.60
CA ALA A 97 -10.51 16.74 1.71
C ALA A 97 -9.51 15.58 1.55
N VAL A 98 -8.21 15.89 1.44
CA VAL A 98 -7.12 14.90 1.40
C VAL A 98 -7.07 14.09 2.70
N THR A 99 -7.08 14.77 3.85
CA THR A 99 -7.03 14.10 5.16
C THR A 99 -8.24 13.19 5.37
N TYR A 100 -9.44 13.67 5.00
CA TYR A 100 -10.67 12.88 5.06
C TYR A 100 -10.59 11.62 4.18
N SER A 101 -10.08 11.76 2.96
CA SER A 101 -9.92 10.64 2.01
C SER A 101 -8.92 9.60 2.51
N TRP A 102 -7.80 10.03 3.10
CA TRP A 102 -6.81 9.15 3.71
C TRP A 102 -7.35 8.33 4.88
N ARG A 103 -8.30 8.88 5.65
CA ARG A 103 -8.96 8.13 6.74
C ARG A 103 -9.59 6.83 6.24
N TYR A 104 -10.23 6.84 5.06
CA TYR A 104 -10.83 5.64 4.47
C TYR A 104 -9.80 4.61 4.04
N VAL A 105 -8.64 5.06 3.55
CA VAL A 105 -7.52 4.18 3.22
C VAL A 105 -7.04 3.45 4.47
N TRP A 106 -6.88 4.15 5.59
CA TRP A 106 -6.49 3.53 6.86
C TRP A 106 -7.49 2.49 7.35
N VAL A 107 -8.79 2.76 7.21
CA VAL A 107 -9.82 1.77 7.55
C VAL A 107 -9.72 0.53 6.65
N ALA A 108 -9.50 0.71 5.35
CA ALA A 108 -9.31 -0.41 4.43
C ALA A 108 -8.06 -1.25 4.77
N ILE A 109 -6.95 -0.60 5.15
CA ILE A 109 -5.73 -1.27 5.63
C ILE A 109 -6.05 -2.14 6.85
N CYS A 110 -6.77 -1.61 7.84
CA CYS A 110 -7.12 -2.35 9.06
C CYS A 110 -7.92 -3.63 8.76
N VAL A 111 -8.85 -3.59 7.80
CA VAL A 111 -9.65 -4.77 7.41
C VAL A 111 -8.78 -5.85 6.78
N VAL A 112 -7.87 -5.46 5.86
CA VAL A 112 -6.94 -6.41 5.23
C VAL A 112 -5.98 -7.02 6.25
N VAL A 113 -5.47 -6.21 7.18
CA VAL A 113 -4.60 -6.69 8.26
C VAL A 113 -5.35 -7.67 9.18
N ALA A 114 -6.60 -7.38 9.52
CA ALA A 114 -7.43 -8.28 10.32
C ALA A 114 -7.71 -9.62 9.60
N ALA A 115 -8.03 -9.57 8.31
CA ALA A 115 -8.20 -10.79 7.51
C ALA A 115 -6.91 -11.61 7.45
N ASN A 116 -5.76 -10.97 7.26
CA ASN A 116 -4.46 -11.65 7.27
C ASN A 116 -4.15 -12.27 8.64
N ALA A 117 -4.51 -11.60 9.74
CA ALA A 117 -4.36 -12.16 11.08
C ALA A 117 -5.21 -13.43 11.28
N LEU A 118 -6.47 -13.43 10.81
CA LEU A 118 -7.34 -14.61 10.86
C LEU A 118 -6.79 -15.79 10.05
N VAL A 119 -6.27 -15.51 8.86
CA VAL A 119 -5.60 -16.54 8.03
C VAL A 119 -4.34 -17.05 8.73
N ALA A 120 -3.57 -16.17 9.35
CA ALA A 120 -2.38 -16.55 10.10
C ALA A 120 -2.71 -17.47 11.29
N CYS A 121 -3.83 -17.23 11.98
CA CYS A 121 -4.32 -18.14 13.02
C CYS A 121 -4.69 -19.53 12.49
N SER A 122 -5.01 -19.66 11.20
CA SER A 122 -5.36 -20.93 10.55
C SER A 122 -4.15 -21.69 10.00
N LEU A 123 -2.94 -21.14 10.11
CA LEU A 123 -1.71 -21.82 9.70
C LEU A 123 -1.45 -23.02 10.62
N LYS A 124 -1.35 -24.22 10.04
CA LYS A 124 -0.96 -25.41 10.78
C LYS A 124 0.42 -25.21 11.42
N SER A 125 0.52 -25.49 12.72
CA SER A 125 1.79 -25.46 13.43
C SER A 125 2.81 -26.37 12.74
N VAL A 126 3.94 -25.78 12.35
CA VAL A 126 5.07 -26.48 11.72
C VAL A 126 6.00 -27.07 12.79
N ALA A 127 5.68 -26.94 14.08
CA ALA A 127 6.49 -27.43 15.18
C ALA A 127 6.85 -28.93 15.08
N LYS A 128 5.97 -29.75 14.50
CA LYS A 128 6.23 -31.20 14.29
C LYS A 128 7.12 -31.51 13.07
N ARG A 129 7.39 -30.53 12.20
CA ARG A 129 8.31 -30.62 11.04
C ARG A 129 9.62 -29.85 11.26
N MET A 130 9.81 -29.25 12.44
CA MET A 130 11.09 -28.74 12.89
C MET A 130 11.89 -29.92 13.41
N ASN A 131 12.70 -30.50 12.55
CA ASN A 131 13.66 -31.51 12.94
C ASN A 131 14.86 -30.74 13.52
N ASP A 132 15.37 -31.11 14.71
CA ASP A 132 16.62 -30.56 15.31
C ASP A 132 17.87 -30.80 14.44
N HIS A 133 17.70 -31.44 13.28
CA HIS A 133 18.76 -31.66 12.31
C HIS A 133 18.94 -30.39 11.46
N VAL A 134 19.79 -29.49 11.95
CA VAL A 134 20.47 -28.53 11.10
C VAL A 134 21.34 -29.38 10.18
N GLU A 135 21.05 -29.43 8.87
CA GLU A 135 22.06 -29.87 7.90
C GLU A 135 23.18 -28.84 7.92
N SER A 136 24.05 -28.96 8.91
CA SER A 136 25.40 -28.46 8.85
C SER A 136 26.00 -29.17 7.66
N ALA A 137 26.08 -28.48 6.52
CA ALA A 137 26.87 -28.90 5.36
C ALA A 137 28.36 -29.15 5.71
N LEU A 138 28.74 -29.01 6.98
CA LEU A 138 30.05 -29.27 7.58
C LEU A 138 30.07 -30.48 8.54
N GLU A 139 28.94 -31.06 8.97
CA GLU A 139 28.98 -32.29 9.77
C GLU A 139 29.30 -33.51 8.89
N THR A 140 30.27 -34.31 9.33
CA THR A 140 30.64 -35.56 8.68
C THR A 140 29.52 -36.57 8.92
N SER A 141 28.80 -36.94 7.86
CA SER A 141 27.76 -37.96 7.90
C SER A 141 27.86 -38.85 6.67
N GLU A 142 27.39 -40.10 6.80
CA GLU A 142 27.41 -41.08 5.69
C GLU A 142 26.69 -40.58 4.43
N ILE A 143 25.71 -39.68 4.58
CA ILE A 143 24.96 -39.12 3.45
C ILE A 143 25.81 -38.13 2.66
N ARG A 144 26.65 -37.33 3.33
CA ARG A 144 27.62 -36.45 2.66
C ARG A 144 28.63 -37.25 1.86
N ASP A 145 29.17 -38.31 2.46
CA ASP A 145 30.20 -39.12 1.82
C ASP A 145 29.64 -39.83 0.56
N LYS A 146 28.40 -40.31 0.63
CA LYS A 146 27.69 -40.86 -0.56
C LYS A 146 27.44 -39.80 -1.63
N GLN A 147 27.13 -38.56 -1.27
CA GLN A 147 26.92 -37.47 -2.24
C GLN A 147 28.22 -37.02 -2.91
N MET A 148 29.35 -37.01 -2.19
CA MET A 148 30.66 -36.68 -2.78
C MET A 148 31.20 -37.80 -3.67
N LEU A 149 30.85 -39.07 -3.40
CA LEU A 149 31.24 -40.21 -4.24
C LEU A 149 30.52 -40.27 -5.60
N ILE A 150 29.32 -39.69 -5.71
CA ILE A 150 28.57 -39.65 -6.98
C ILE A 150 29.02 -38.47 -7.86
N ALA A 151 29.71 -37.48 -7.29
CA ALA A 151 30.18 -36.27 -7.99
C ALA A 151 31.54 -36.44 -8.69
N HIS A 152 32.03 -37.67 -8.86
CA HIS A 152 33.30 -38.00 -9.52
C HIS A 152 33.10 -38.97 -10.69
#